data_AF-A0A511N3M5-F1
#
_entry.id   AF-A0A511N3M5-F1
#
_cell.length_a   1.000
_cell.length_b   1.000
_cell.length_c   1.000
_cell.angle_alpha   90.00
_cell.angle_beta   90.00
_cell.angle_gamma   90.00
#
_symmetry.space_group_name_H-M   'P 1'
#
loop_
_entity.id
_entity.type
_entity.pdbx_description
1 polymer ?
#
loop_
_entity_poly.entity_id
_entity_poly.type
_entity_poly.pdbx_seq_one_letter_code
_entity_poly.pdbx_strand_id
1 'polypeptide(L)'
;MLELGYSFCPNDTFIFYALTHGRISTTEPVQEVLEDVETLNQWALGRKLQITKISYRAYAEVRDQYVALRSGGALGRGVGPLIVTKGSLSNLNGKTIASPGALTTAESLLKLYAPEANVVRKRYDQIMPAVQSGEVDAGLIIHESRFTYPDHGLQKHLDLGAWWEENTGLPLPLGAILVRRDLPTEVQRELNQAVRSSLEYAYAHPEEPRSYIRQHALEMSDPVMQAHIDLYVNEFSLDVGDEGEKAVRELFSRLEKAGVIRGSGLPLFVG
;
A
#
# COMPACT_ATOMS: atom_id res chain seq x y z
N MET A 1 23.74 10.03 1.10
CA MET A 1 22.46 10.05 1.86
C MET A 1 21.31 9.88 0.88
N LEU A 2 20.47 8.88 1.11
CA LEU A 2 19.34 8.51 0.27
C LEU A 2 18.03 8.92 0.95
N GLU A 3 17.09 9.45 0.18
CA GLU A 3 15.75 9.77 0.70
C GLU A 3 14.83 8.55 0.56
N LEU A 4 14.19 8.19 1.67
CA LEU A 4 13.21 7.11 1.77
C LEU A 4 11.82 7.68 2.05
N GLY A 5 10.95 7.60 1.03
CA GLY A 5 9.54 8.00 1.12
C GLY A 5 8.65 6.89 1.69
N TYR A 6 7.84 7.16 2.71
CA TYR A 6 6.78 6.25 3.17
C TYR A 6 5.64 7.01 3.84
N SER A 7 4.52 6.34 4.13
CA SER A 7 3.36 7.03 4.70
C SER A 7 3.43 7.12 6.22
N PHE A 8 2.55 7.95 6.76
CA PHE A 8 2.34 8.12 8.20
C PHE A 8 1.67 6.91 8.87
N CYS A 9 1.27 5.89 8.10
CA CYS A 9 0.49 4.77 8.61
C CYS A 9 1.31 3.91 9.59
N PRO A 10 0.67 3.33 10.64
CA PRO A 10 1.36 2.53 11.65
C PRO A 10 2.26 1.43 11.09
N ASN A 11 1.81 0.72 10.05
CA ASN A 11 2.57 -0.35 9.43
C ASN A 11 3.91 0.15 8.85
N ASP A 12 3.94 1.31 8.20
CA ASP A 12 5.15 1.84 7.58
C ASP A 12 6.09 2.42 8.63
N THR A 13 5.55 3.22 9.56
CA THR A 13 6.34 3.73 10.68
C THR A 13 6.93 2.60 11.53
N PHE A 14 6.25 1.46 11.64
CA PHE A 14 6.78 0.26 12.29
C PHE A 14 7.89 -0.39 11.47
N ILE A 15 7.69 -0.63 10.17
CA ILE A 15 8.68 -1.25 9.27
C ILE A 15 9.99 -0.45 9.23
N PHE A 16 9.90 0.88 9.13
CA PHE A 16 11.06 1.73 8.85
C PHE A 16 11.72 2.36 10.07
N TYR A 17 11.11 2.25 11.26
CA TYR A 17 11.63 2.85 12.49
C TYR A 17 13.12 2.62 12.69
N ALA A 18 13.55 1.35 12.70
CA ALA A 18 14.92 1.00 13.01
C ALA A 18 15.91 1.51 11.95
N LEU A 19 15.53 1.53 10.67
CA LEU A 19 16.34 2.08 9.59
C LEU A 19 16.50 3.60 9.71
N THR A 20 15.43 4.34 9.94
CA THR A 20 15.47 5.82 9.95
C THR A 20 15.98 6.40 11.26
N HIS A 21 16.00 5.60 12.35
CA HIS A 21 16.52 5.98 13.66
C HIS A 21 17.94 5.44 13.93
N GLY A 22 18.64 4.97 12.89
CA GLY A 22 20.03 4.54 12.98
C GLY A 22 20.27 3.27 13.81
N ARG A 23 19.24 2.44 14.01
CA ARG A 23 19.37 1.11 14.63
C ARG A 23 19.93 0.09 13.65
N ILE A 24 19.75 0.32 12.34
CA ILE A 24 20.34 -0.47 11.26
C ILE A 24 21.41 0.35 10.55
N SER A 25 22.61 -0.19 10.42
CA SER A 25 23.68 0.45 9.65
C SER A 25 23.53 0.19 8.16
N THR A 26 23.79 1.22 7.35
CA THR A 26 23.83 1.18 5.89
C THR A 26 25.06 1.95 5.40
N THR A 27 25.62 1.58 4.25
CA THR A 27 26.73 2.26 3.59
C THR A 27 26.36 3.71 3.27
N GLU A 28 25.13 3.91 2.80
CA GLU A 28 24.54 5.22 2.54
C GLU A 28 23.45 5.51 3.57
N PRO A 29 23.60 6.54 4.42
CA PRO A 29 22.57 6.91 5.39
C PRO A 29 21.22 7.19 4.72
N VAL A 30 20.15 6.75 5.36
CA VAL A 30 18.78 6.94 4.89
C VAL A 30 18.12 8.08 5.67
N GLN A 31 17.49 9.01 4.95
CA GLN A 31 16.69 10.10 5.50
C GLN A 31 15.21 9.84 5.22
N GLU A 32 14.36 9.95 6.25
CA GLU A 32 12.93 9.78 6.10
C GLU A 32 12.27 10.96 5.37
N VAL A 33 11.27 10.64 4.56
CA VAL A 33 10.34 11.58 3.94
C VAL A 33 8.93 11.02 4.08
N LEU A 34 8.11 11.63 4.94
CA LEU A 34 6.76 11.15 5.21
C LEU A 34 5.72 11.88 4.35
N GLU A 35 4.94 11.14 3.57
CA GLU A 35 3.90 11.69 2.69
C GLU A 35 2.73 10.73 2.47
N ASP A 36 1.60 11.27 2.01
CA ASP A 36 0.46 10.46 1.55
C ASP A 36 0.85 9.50 0.40
N VAL A 37 0.26 8.31 0.36
CA VAL A 37 0.60 7.28 -0.65
C VAL A 37 0.36 7.76 -2.07
N GLU A 38 -0.69 8.54 -2.33
CA GLU A 38 -0.92 9.10 -3.67
C GLU A 38 0.14 10.16 -4.02
N THR A 39 0.57 10.99 -3.06
CA THR A 39 1.71 11.88 -3.26
C THR A 39 2.98 11.10 -3.63
N LEU A 40 3.28 10.01 -2.92
CA LEU A 40 4.42 9.13 -3.22
C LEU A 40 4.28 8.46 -4.60
N ASN A 41 3.07 8.02 -4.97
CA ASN A 41 2.79 7.49 -6.32
C ASN A 41 3.12 8.54 -7.40
N GLN A 42 2.68 9.80 -7.22
CA GLN A 42 2.96 10.89 -8.16
C GLN A 42 4.46 11.23 -8.22
N TRP A 43 5.14 11.26 -7.07
CA TRP A 43 6.58 11.53 -7.00
C TRP A 43 7.43 10.45 -7.65
N ALA A 44 6.98 9.19 -7.62
CA ALA A 44 7.64 8.09 -8.32
C ALA A 44 7.61 8.28 -9.86
N LEU A 45 6.54 8.83 -10.43
CA LEU A 45 6.48 9.16 -11.86
C LEU A 45 7.55 10.17 -12.27
N GLY A 46 7.84 11.13 -11.38
CA GLY A 46 8.89 12.14 -11.53
C GLY A 46 10.27 11.70 -11.03
N ARG A 47 10.43 10.44 -10.61
CA ARG A 47 11.67 9.86 -10.10
C ARG A 47 12.33 10.63 -8.94
N LYS A 48 11.50 11.27 -8.10
CA LYS A 48 11.97 12.22 -7.08
C LYS A 48 12.85 11.57 -6.01
N LEU A 49 12.41 10.45 -5.44
CA LEU A 49 13.06 9.79 -4.31
C LEU A 49 13.88 8.58 -4.74
N GLN A 50 14.97 8.27 -4.03
CA GLN A 50 15.81 7.10 -4.31
C GLN A 50 15.16 5.81 -3.84
N ILE A 51 14.44 5.87 -2.73
CA ILE A 51 13.70 4.77 -2.15
C ILE A 51 12.29 5.28 -1.82
N THR A 52 11.25 4.54 -2.18
CA THR A 52 9.88 4.99 -1.92
C THR A 52 8.92 3.83 -1.77
N LYS A 53 8.05 3.90 -0.76
CA LYS A 53 6.79 3.18 -0.77
C LYS A 53 5.97 3.62 -1.96
N ILE A 54 5.25 2.68 -2.56
CA ILE A 54 4.35 2.93 -3.67
C ILE A 54 3.19 1.95 -3.64
N SER A 55 2.07 2.30 -4.26
CA SER A 55 1.06 1.31 -4.63
C SER A 55 1.60 0.37 -5.72
N TYR A 56 1.34 -0.94 -5.65
CA TYR A 56 1.73 -1.86 -6.73
C TYR A 56 1.17 -1.44 -8.09
N ARG A 57 -0.03 -0.86 -8.14
CA ARG A 57 -0.55 -0.25 -9.37
C ARG A 57 0.35 0.85 -9.93
N ALA A 58 0.83 1.78 -9.11
CA ALA A 58 1.77 2.82 -9.54
C ALA A 58 3.13 2.24 -9.93
N TYR A 59 3.60 1.18 -9.24
CA TYR A 59 4.85 0.51 -9.60
C TYR A 59 4.86 0.08 -11.07
N ALA A 60 3.74 -0.42 -11.59
CA ALA A 60 3.63 -0.80 -13.00
C ALA A 60 4.00 0.32 -14.00
N GLU A 61 3.77 1.59 -13.66
CA GLU A 61 4.08 2.74 -14.54
C GLU A 61 5.56 3.13 -14.51
N VAL A 62 6.29 2.72 -13.48
CA VAL A 62 7.66 3.17 -13.21
C VAL A 62 8.68 2.03 -13.23
N ARG A 63 8.32 0.87 -13.79
CA ARG A 63 9.16 -0.34 -13.85
C ARG A 63 10.50 -0.12 -14.55
N ASP A 64 10.59 0.84 -15.47
CA ASP A 64 11.84 1.17 -16.16
C ASP A 64 12.77 2.07 -15.33
N GLN A 65 12.23 2.74 -14.31
CA GLN A 65 12.94 3.69 -13.46
C GLN A 65 13.30 3.11 -12.09
N TYR A 66 12.48 2.17 -11.62
CA TYR A 66 12.54 1.56 -10.31
C TYR A 66 12.44 0.02 -10.37
N VAL A 67 12.97 -0.63 -9.35
CA VAL A 67 12.79 -2.05 -9.07
C VAL A 67 12.30 -2.22 -7.63
N ALA A 68 11.43 -3.20 -7.38
CA ALA A 68 10.92 -3.43 -6.03
C ALA A 68 11.97 -4.14 -5.16
N LEU A 69 12.11 -3.70 -3.92
CA LEU A 69 12.70 -4.51 -2.87
C LEU A 69 11.77 -5.70 -2.59
N ARG A 70 12.35 -6.81 -2.13
CA ARG A 70 11.60 -7.99 -1.69
C ARG A 70 10.98 -7.77 -0.30
N SER A 71 11.54 -6.86 0.50
CA SER A 71 11.14 -6.56 1.86
C SER A 71 10.41 -5.21 1.98
N GLY A 72 9.69 -5.03 3.10
CA GLY A 72 8.98 -3.81 3.47
C GLY A 72 7.64 -3.58 2.76
N GLY A 73 7.24 -4.48 1.87
CA GLY A 73 5.96 -4.40 1.16
C GLY A 73 4.75 -4.69 2.07
N ALA A 74 3.57 -4.32 1.56
CA ALA A 74 2.27 -4.69 2.11
C ALA A 74 1.56 -5.61 1.11
N LEU A 75 1.53 -6.89 1.45
CA LEU A 75 0.86 -7.98 0.73
C LEU A 75 0.12 -8.84 1.74
N GLY A 76 -0.97 -9.51 1.35
CA GLY A 76 -1.54 -10.55 2.21
C GLY A 76 -2.97 -10.92 1.89
N ARG A 77 -3.55 -11.72 2.78
CA ARG A 77 -4.96 -12.10 2.79
C ARG A 77 -5.69 -11.30 3.86
N GLY A 78 -6.96 -10.96 3.61
CA GLY A 78 -7.73 -10.10 4.53
C GLY A 78 -7.26 -8.63 4.60
N VAL A 79 -6.20 -8.24 3.90
CA VAL A 79 -5.67 -6.86 3.86
C VAL A 79 -6.40 -5.94 2.88
N GLY A 80 -7.40 -6.46 2.16
CA GLY A 80 -8.01 -5.77 1.02
C GLY A 80 -8.71 -4.44 1.35
N PRO A 81 -8.78 -3.51 0.38
CA PRO A 81 -9.66 -2.35 0.44
C PRO A 81 -11.12 -2.77 0.52
N LEU A 82 -11.94 -1.96 1.19
CA LEU A 82 -13.37 -2.23 1.33
C LEU A 82 -14.18 -1.22 0.52
N ILE A 83 -15.32 -1.66 0.00
CA ILE A 83 -16.39 -0.76 -0.44
C ILE A 83 -17.37 -0.63 0.71
N VAL A 84 -17.63 0.60 1.14
CA VAL A 84 -18.60 0.92 2.19
C VAL A 84 -19.72 1.79 1.67
N THR A 85 -20.90 1.59 2.24
CA THR A 85 -22.15 2.27 1.83
C THR A 85 -22.98 2.63 3.06
N LYS A 86 -23.93 3.55 2.90
CA LYS A 86 -24.92 3.88 3.95
C LYS A 86 -26.05 2.84 4.05
N GLY A 87 -26.28 2.09 2.98
CA GLY A 87 -27.28 1.04 2.91
C GLY A 87 -26.99 0.07 1.77
N SER A 88 -27.91 -0.87 1.54
CA SER A 88 -27.73 -1.91 0.54
C SER A 88 -27.66 -1.34 -0.87
N LEU A 89 -26.60 -1.67 -1.60
CA LEU A 89 -26.51 -1.52 -3.05
C LEU A 89 -26.59 -2.91 -3.68
N SER A 90 -27.28 -3.03 -4.81
CA SER A 90 -27.34 -4.29 -5.57
C SER A 90 -26.18 -4.42 -6.56
N ASN A 91 -25.62 -3.30 -7.01
CA ASN A 91 -24.55 -3.23 -7.99
C ASN A 91 -23.75 -1.93 -7.83
N LEU A 92 -22.47 -1.98 -8.21
CA LEU A 92 -21.56 -0.83 -8.22
C LEU A 92 -21.45 -0.17 -9.60
N ASN A 93 -21.76 -0.88 -10.70
CA ASN A 93 -21.77 -0.27 -12.03
C ASN A 93 -22.85 0.82 -12.13
N GLY A 94 -22.49 1.96 -12.73
CA GLY A 94 -23.33 3.15 -12.83
C GLY A 94 -23.45 3.98 -11.54
N LYS A 95 -22.84 3.54 -10.43
CA LYS A 95 -22.81 4.27 -9.15
C LYS A 95 -21.60 5.20 -9.06
N THR A 96 -21.77 6.27 -8.30
CA THR A 96 -20.70 7.23 -7.98
C THR A 96 -19.93 6.74 -6.76
N ILE A 97 -18.64 6.44 -6.93
CA ILE A 97 -17.80 5.85 -5.89
C ILE A 97 -16.63 6.78 -5.60
N ALA A 98 -16.49 7.21 -4.35
CA ALA A 98 -15.31 7.94 -3.90
C ALA A 98 -14.09 7.00 -3.83
N SER A 99 -12.97 7.39 -4.45
CA SER A 99 -11.71 6.63 -4.52
C SER A 99 -10.54 7.43 -3.96
N PRO A 100 -9.57 6.78 -3.28
CA PRO A 100 -8.42 7.45 -2.66
C PRO A 100 -7.36 7.92 -3.67
N GLY A 101 -7.36 7.42 -4.90
CA GLY A 101 -6.39 7.85 -5.90
C GLY A 101 -6.31 6.96 -7.13
N ALA A 102 -5.97 7.60 -8.27
CA ALA A 102 -5.92 6.98 -9.60
C ALA A 102 -4.92 5.82 -9.68
N LEU A 103 -3.80 5.98 -8.99
CA LEU A 103 -2.67 5.08 -9.06
C LEU A 103 -2.64 4.08 -7.90
N THR A 104 -3.68 4.06 -7.08
CA THR A 104 -3.82 3.10 -5.98
C THR A 104 -4.18 1.71 -6.53
N THR A 105 -3.69 0.68 -5.85
CA THR A 105 -4.11 -0.70 -6.15
C THR A 105 -5.61 -0.87 -5.87
N ALA A 106 -6.14 -0.12 -4.91
CA ALA A 106 -7.56 -0.10 -4.57
C ALA A 106 -8.46 0.33 -5.74
N GLU A 107 -8.16 1.45 -6.41
CA GLU A 107 -8.97 1.92 -7.56
C GLU A 107 -8.90 0.90 -8.72
N SER A 108 -7.76 0.26 -8.90
CA SER A 108 -7.59 -0.76 -9.94
C SER A 108 -8.42 -2.02 -9.67
N LEU A 109 -8.47 -2.49 -8.43
CA LEU A 109 -9.35 -3.60 -8.04
C LEU A 109 -10.82 -3.23 -8.23
N LEU A 110 -11.21 -2.01 -7.85
CA LEU A 110 -12.56 -1.51 -8.10
C LEU A 110 -12.89 -1.53 -9.61
N LYS A 111 -11.97 -1.08 -10.47
CA LYS A 111 -12.18 -1.09 -11.92
C LYS A 111 -12.22 -2.49 -12.53
N LEU A 112 -11.50 -3.47 -11.96
CA LEU A 112 -11.60 -4.87 -12.37
C LEU A 112 -12.94 -5.49 -11.93
N TYR A 113 -13.47 -5.11 -10.76
CA TYR A 113 -14.74 -5.62 -10.23
C TYR A 113 -15.97 -4.95 -10.87
N ALA A 114 -15.96 -3.62 -10.99
CA ALA A 114 -17.04 -2.78 -11.46
C ALA A 114 -16.51 -1.76 -12.51
N PRO A 115 -16.27 -2.21 -13.75
CA PRO A 115 -15.65 -1.38 -14.80
C PRO A 115 -16.44 -0.11 -15.14
N GLU A 116 -17.77 -0.17 -14.99
CA GLU A 116 -18.70 0.93 -15.31
C GLU A 116 -19.03 1.81 -14.08
N ALA A 117 -18.30 1.66 -12.97
CA ALA A 117 -18.44 2.57 -11.84
C ALA A 117 -17.92 3.98 -12.18
N ASN A 118 -18.67 5.00 -11.78
CA ASN A 118 -18.29 6.41 -11.90
C ASN A 118 -17.39 6.78 -10.71
N VAL A 119 -16.08 6.88 -10.95
CA VAL A 119 -15.11 7.13 -9.87
C VAL A 119 -14.89 8.63 -9.68
N VAL A 120 -15.06 9.12 -8.46
CA VAL A 120 -14.67 10.47 -8.04
C VAL A 120 -13.52 10.38 -7.05
N ARG A 121 -12.43 11.11 -7.29
CA ARG A 121 -11.24 11.01 -6.45
C ARG A 121 -11.31 12.00 -5.29
N LYS A 122 -11.03 11.51 -4.09
CA LYS A 122 -10.98 12.28 -2.83
C LYS A 122 -9.77 11.81 -2.03
N ARG A 123 -9.24 12.65 -1.13
CA ARG A 123 -8.29 12.14 -0.13
C ARG A 123 -8.97 11.06 0.71
N TYR A 124 -8.20 10.08 1.19
CA TYR A 124 -8.76 8.90 1.87
C TYR A 124 -9.63 9.28 3.09
N ASP A 125 -9.22 10.30 3.85
CA ASP A 125 -9.92 10.86 5.02
C ASP A 125 -11.28 11.51 4.67
N GLN A 126 -11.50 11.90 3.41
CA GLN A 126 -12.74 12.52 2.93
C GLN A 126 -13.75 11.50 2.37
N ILE A 127 -13.37 10.23 2.22
CA ILE A 127 -14.21 9.21 1.58
C ILE A 127 -15.40 8.85 2.47
N MET A 128 -15.17 8.46 3.73
CA MET A 128 -16.27 8.08 4.63
C MET A 128 -17.24 9.25 4.89
N PRO A 129 -16.78 10.50 5.14
CA PRO A 129 -17.68 11.66 5.23
C PRO A 129 -18.55 11.87 3.98
N ALA A 130 -17.98 11.70 2.78
CA ALA A 130 -18.73 11.85 1.53
C ALA A 130 -19.83 10.78 1.34
N VAL A 131 -19.58 9.55 1.79
CA VAL A 131 -20.61 8.49 1.80
C VAL A 131 -21.69 8.81 2.85
N GLN A 132 -21.28 9.25 4.04
CA GLN A 132 -22.19 9.53 5.15
C GLN A 132 -23.18 10.66 4.81
N SER A 133 -22.70 11.71 4.12
CA SER A 133 -23.50 12.85 3.67
C SER A 133 -24.40 12.54 2.46
N GLY A 134 -24.14 11.43 1.75
CA GLY A 134 -24.83 11.08 0.51
C GLY A 134 -24.32 11.85 -0.72
N GLU A 135 -23.14 12.46 -0.65
CA GLU A 135 -22.47 13.07 -1.81
C GLU A 135 -22.14 12.02 -2.88
N VAL A 136 -21.81 10.80 -2.45
CA VAL A 136 -21.50 9.65 -3.30
C VAL A 136 -22.32 8.42 -2.87
N ASP A 137 -22.52 7.47 -3.78
CA ASP A 137 -23.27 6.24 -3.50
C ASP A 137 -22.47 5.27 -2.61
N ALA A 138 -21.15 5.21 -2.79
CA ALA A 138 -20.25 4.32 -2.07
C ALA A 138 -18.85 4.93 -1.92
N GLY A 139 -18.06 4.37 -0.99
CA GLY A 139 -16.67 4.76 -0.76
C GLY A 139 -15.75 3.57 -0.82
N LEU A 140 -14.67 3.69 -1.58
CA LEU A 140 -13.53 2.78 -1.58
C LEU A 140 -12.55 3.20 -0.49
N ILE A 141 -12.57 2.49 0.63
CA ILE A 141 -11.76 2.83 1.80
C ILE A 141 -10.52 1.95 1.92
N ILE A 142 -9.46 2.55 2.45
CA ILE A 142 -8.12 1.94 2.64
C ILE A 142 -7.62 2.23 4.06
N HIS A 143 -6.41 1.74 4.37
CA HIS A 143 -5.74 1.98 5.65
C HIS A 143 -6.60 1.56 6.85
N GLU A 144 -6.76 2.44 7.83
CA GLU A 144 -7.52 2.21 9.06
C GLU A 144 -9.00 2.44 8.96
N SER A 145 -9.47 3.07 7.88
CA SER A 145 -10.89 3.29 7.66
C SER A 145 -11.68 1.96 7.71
N ARG A 146 -11.00 0.82 7.45
CA ARG A 146 -11.58 -0.51 7.61
C ARG A 146 -12.01 -0.87 9.05
N PHE A 147 -11.44 -0.22 10.05
CA PHE A 147 -11.73 -0.45 11.46
C PHE A 147 -12.75 0.57 11.99
N THR A 148 -12.82 1.75 11.37
CA THR A 148 -13.60 2.89 11.87
C THR A 148 -14.86 3.19 11.05
N TYR A 149 -15.05 2.60 9.86
CA TYR A 149 -16.27 2.82 9.07
C TYR A 149 -17.59 2.54 9.82
N PRO A 150 -17.70 1.59 10.78
CA PRO A 150 -18.92 1.41 11.55
C PRO A 150 -19.28 2.64 12.39
N ASP A 151 -18.28 3.38 12.88
CA ASP A 151 -18.47 4.60 13.68
C ASP A 151 -19.08 5.74 12.86
N HIS A 152 -18.93 5.68 11.53
CA HIS A 152 -19.59 6.58 10.57
C HIS A 152 -21.01 6.12 10.18
N GLY A 153 -21.53 5.06 10.80
CA GLY A 153 -22.82 4.46 10.44
C GLY A 153 -22.83 3.81 9.06
N LEU A 154 -21.65 3.45 8.54
CA LEU A 154 -21.49 2.81 7.25
C LEU A 154 -21.47 1.28 7.41
N GLN A 155 -21.77 0.58 6.32
CA GLN A 155 -21.77 -0.87 6.24
C GLN A 155 -20.78 -1.33 5.17
N LYS A 156 -20.11 -2.46 5.42
CA LYS A 156 -19.28 -3.10 4.40
C LYS A 156 -20.19 -3.71 3.33
N HIS A 157 -20.05 -3.23 2.09
CA HIS A 157 -20.73 -3.77 0.92
C HIS A 157 -19.90 -4.86 0.25
N LEU A 158 -18.59 -4.64 0.09
CA LEU A 158 -17.67 -5.57 -0.57
C LEU A 158 -16.28 -5.52 0.07
N ASP A 159 -15.62 -6.66 0.13
CA ASP A 159 -14.19 -6.76 0.44
C ASP A 159 -13.43 -7.14 -0.84
N LEU A 160 -12.63 -6.21 -1.37
CA LEU A 160 -11.90 -6.42 -2.62
C LEU A 160 -10.71 -7.37 -2.44
N GLY A 161 -10.22 -7.56 -1.21
CA GLY A 161 -9.20 -8.57 -0.91
C GLY A 161 -9.80 -9.97 -0.91
N ALA A 162 -10.96 -10.15 -0.29
CA ALA A 162 -11.67 -11.42 -0.33
C ALA A 162 -12.08 -11.80 -1.76
N TRP A 163 -12.60 -10.83 -2.53
CA TRP A 163 -12.90 -11.03 -3.95
C TRP A 163 -11.64 -11.45 -4.74
N TRP A 164 -10.50 -10.78 -4.52
CA TRP A 164 -9.24 -11.12 -5.16
C TRP A 164 -8.80 -12.56 -4.84
N GLU A 165 -8.84 -12.92 -3.56
CA GLU A 165 -8.46 -14.25 -3.09
C GLU A 165 -9.36 -15.35 -3.68
N GLU A 166 -10.68 -15.14 -3.70
CA GLU A 166 -11.63 -16.07 -4.30
C GLU A 166 -11.36 -16.27 -5.81
N ASN A 167 -10.97 -15.21 -6.51
CA ASN A 167 -10.77 -15.23 -7.96
C ASN A 167 -9.38 -15.68 -8.41
N THR A 168 -8.41 -15.78 -7.50
CA THR A 168 -7.00 -16.03 -7.85
C THR A 168 -6.34 -17.12 -7.00
N GLY A 169 -6.83 -17.36 -5.79
CA GLY A 169 -6.17 -18.15 -4.74
C GLY A 169 -4.93 -17.49 -4.14
N LEU A 170 -4.59 -16.26 -4.54
CA LEU A 170 -3.34 -15.57 -4.21
C LEU A 170 -3.56 -14.45 -3.17
N PRO A 171 -2.52 -14.09 -2.39
CA PRO A 171 -2.56 -12.87 -1.57
C PRO A 171 -2.67 -11.63 -2.45
N LEU A 172 -3.16 -10.53 -1.90
CA LEU A 172 -3.34 -9.28 -2.63
C LEU A 172 -2.11 -8.36 -2.49
N PRO A 173 -1.46 -7.93 -3.59
CA PRO A 173 -0.46 -6.88 -3.57
C PRO A 173 -1.07 -5.50 -3.37
N LEU A 174 -0.67 -4.80 -2.30
CA LEU A 174 -1.13 -3.44 -2.02
C LEU A 174 -0.03 -2.42 -2.26
N GLY A 175 1.06 -2.53 -1.51
CA GLY A 175 2.18 -1.60 -1.56
C GLY A 175 3.54 -2.31 -1.69
N ALA A 176 4.44 -1.71 -2.45
CA ALA A 176 5.82 -2.15 -2.61
C ALA A 176 6.77 -1.07 -2.07
N ILE A 177 8.00 -1.46 -1.79
CA ILE A 177 9.11 -0.52 -1.59
C ILE A 177 9.96 -0.57 -2.84
N LEU A 178 10.15 0.57 -3.48
CA LEU A 178 10.92 0.69 -4.70
C LEU A 178 12.26 1.33 -4.42
N VAL A 179 13.27 0.88 -5.16
CA VAL A 179 14.59 1.52 -5.24
C VAL A 179 14.87 1.90 -6.69
N ARG A 180 15.47 3.06 -6.92
CA ARG A 180 15.82 3.50 -8.29
C ARG A 180 16.82 2.55 -8.93
N ARG A 181 16.61 2.25 -10.22
CA ARG A 181 17.50 1.37 -10.99
C ARG A 181 18.90 1.92 -11.28
N ASP A 182 19.12 3.23 -11.13
CA ASP A 182 20.44 3.84 -11.33
C ASP A 182 21.34 3.81 -10.09
N LEU A 183 20.83 3.32 -8.96
CA LEU A 183 21.70 2.97 -7.84
C LEU A 183 22.49 1.70 -8.16
N PRO A 184 23.76 1.57 -7.69
CA PRO A 184 24.52 0.34 -7.85
C PRO A 184 23.75 -0.88 -7.34
N THR A 185 23.88 -2.03 -8.00
CA THR A 185 23.16 -3.26 -7.62
C THR A 185 23.46 -3.68 -6.17
N GLU A 186 24.70 -3.46 -5.72
CA GLU A 186 25.14 -3.71 -4.35
C GLU A 186 24.35 -2.84 -3.35
N VAL A 187 24.11 -1.57 -3.67
CA VAL A 187 23.30 -0.65 -2.86
C VAL A 187 21.84 -1.09 -2.84
N GLN A 188 21.29 -1.52 -3.98
CA GLN A 188 19.91 -2.03 -4.04
C GLN A 188 19.71 -3.27 -3.14
N ARG A 189 20.66 -4.21 -3.18
CA ARG A 189 20.66 -5.43 -2.33
C ARG A 189 20.85 -5.11 -0.86
N GLU A 190 21.76 -4.20 -0.55
CA GLU A 190 21.98 -3.73 0.82
C GLU A 190 20.71 -3.10 1.39
N LEU A 191 20.04 -2.23 0.63
CA LEU A 191 18.79 -1.60 1.06
C LEU A 191 17.68 -2.63 1.28
N ASN A 192 17.58 -3.66 0.43
CA ASN A 192 16.66 -4.77 0.66
C ASN A 192 16.91 -5.46 2.00
N GLN A 193 18.18 -5.75 2.31
CA GLN A 193 18.56 -6.36 3.57
C GLN A 193 18.31 -5.41 4.74
N ALA A 194 18.62 -4.12 4.60
CA ALA A 194 18.44 -3.12 5.64
C ALA A 194 16.96 -2.91 6.01
N VAL A 195 16.06 -2.88 5.02
CA VAL A 195 14.61 -2.81 5.25
C VAL A 195 14.11 -4.07 5.96
N ARG A 196 14.57 -5.26 5.54
CA ARG A 196 14.24 -6.51 6.23
C ARG A 196 14.71 -6.49 7.69
N SER A 197 15.97 -6.13 7.92
CA SER A 197 16.55 -6.05 9.27
C SER A 197 15.89 -4.98 10.13
N SER A 198 15.38 -3.90 9.53
CA SER A 198 14.58 -2.89 10.23
C SER A 198 13.28 -3.46 10.76
N LEU A 199 12.58 -4.26 9.95
CA LEU A 199 11.37 -4.95 10.37
C LEU A 199 11.65 -6.03 11.43
N GLU A 200 12.70 -6.83 11.25
CA GLU A 200 13.14 -7.83 12.24
C GLU A 200 13.47 -7.16 13.59
N TYR A 201 14.11 -5.98 13.58
CA TYR A 201 14.34 -5.18 14.77
C TYR A 201 13.03 -4.71 15.41
N ALA A 202 12.11 -4.15 14.63
CA ALA A 202 10.82 -3.67 15.14
C ALA A 202 10.02 -4.80 15.83
N TYR A 203 10.06 -6.03 15.29
CA TYR A 203 9.48 -7.19 15.95
C TYR A 203 10.19 -7.60 17.24
N ALA A 204 11.52 -7.52 17.30
CA ALA A 204 12.29 -7.83 18.50
C ALA A 204 12.17 -6.75 19.59
N HIS A 205 11.85 -5.51 19.19
CA HIS A 205 11.82 -4.33 20.06
C HIS A 205 10.50 -3.55 19.89
N PRO A 206 9.31 -4.15 20.09
CA PRO A 206 8.03 -3.56 19.71
C PRO A 206 7.67 -2.29 20.50
N GLU A 207 8.30 -2.06 21.65
CA GLU A 207 8.09 -0.86 22.46
C GLU A 207 8.84 0.37 21.94
N GLU A 208 9.98 0.19 21.27
CA GLU A 208 10.79 1.30 20.75
C GLU A 208 10.07 2.15 19.68
N PRO A 209 9.39 1.59 18.66
CA PRO A 209 8.70 2.38 17.65
C PRO A 209 7.41 3.03 18.15
N ARG A 210 6.88 2.70 19.34
CA ARG A 210 5.54 3.13 19.77
C ARG A 210 5.36 4.64 19.83
N SER A 211 6.34 5.37 20.37
CA SER A 211 6.25 6.84 20.44
C SER A 211 6.27 7.47 19.05
N TYR A 212 7.11 6.95 18.16
CA TYR A 212 7.20 7.37 16.77
C TYR A 212 5.90 7.11 16.00
N ILE A 213 5.34 5.89 16.12
CA ILE A 213 4.06 5.53 15.49
C ILE A 213 2.95 6.48 15.97
N ARG A 214 2.82 6.68 17.29
CA ARG A 214 1.80 7.58 17.87
C ARG A 214 1.92 9.02 17.37
N GLN A 215 3.14 9.51 17.18
CA GLN A 215 3.38 10.87 16.68
C GLN A 215 2.82 11.09 15.28
N HIS A 216 2.78 10.04 14.45
CA HIS A 216 2.33 10.11 13.05
C HIS A 216 0.90 9.62 12.83
N ALA A 217 0.35 8.87 13.79
CA ALA A 217 -0.99 8.30 13.75
C ALA A 217 -1.93 8.91 14.82
N LEU A 218 -1.91 10.24 14.96
CA LEU A 218 -2.54 10.97 16.09
C LEU A 218 -4.04 10.71 16.26
N GLU A 219 -4.76 10.42 15.17
CA GLU A 219 -6.21 10.18 15.20
C GLU A 219 -6.58 8.74 15.58
N MET A 220 -5.59 7.87 15.79
CA MET A 220 -5.80 6.46 16.09
C MET A 220 -5.58 6.15 17.57
N SER A 221 -6.44 5.30 18.12
CA SER A 221 -6.20 4.70 19.42
C SER A 221 -5.11 3.62 19.34
N ASP A 222 -4.39 3.39 20.44
CA ASP A 222 -3.38 2.33 20.56
C ASP A 222 -3.87 0.95 20.05
N PRO A 223 -5.08 0.48 20.41
CA PRO A 223 -5.61 -0.77 19.88
C PRO A 223 -5.78 -0.77 18.35
N VAL A 224 -6.21 0.35 17.76
CA VAL A 224 -6.38 0.48 16.30
C VAL A 224 -5.02 0.50 15.60
N MET A 225 -4.02 1.18 16.18
CA MET A 225 -2.65 1.16 15.65
C MET A 225 -2.08 -0.26 15.64
N GLN A 226 -2.25 -1.01 16.74
CA GLN A 226 -1.79 -2.39 16.81
C GLN A 226 -2.52 -3.29 15.80
N ALA A 227 -3.85 -3.20 15.72
CA ALA A 227 -4.64 -3.97 14.74
C ALA A 227 -4.24 -3.64 13.29
N HIS A 228 -3.85 -2.39 13.02
CA HIS A 228 -3.34 -1.97 11.73
C HIS A 228 -1.98 -2.63 11.41
N ILE A 229 -1.05 -2.63 12.37
CA ILE A 229 0.26 -3.29 12.21
C ILE A 229 0.07 -4.79 12.01
N ASP A 230 -0.70 -5.47 12.87
CA ASP A 230 -0.92 -6.91 12.83
C ASP A 230 -1.54 -7.38 11.51
N LEU A 231 -2.37 -6.52 10.90
CA LEU A 231 -3.00 -6.83 9.63
C LEU A 231 -2.06 -6.63 8.44
N TYR A 232 -1.36 -5.50 8.38
CA TYR A 232 -0.60 -5.09 7.19
C TYR A 232 0.89 -5.45 7.23
N VAL A 233 1.42 -5.84 8.39
CA VAL A 233 2.82 -6.27 8.58
C VAL A 233 2.84 -7.77 8.89
N ASN A 234 3.26 -8.56 7.93
CA ASN A 234 3.24 -10.03 8.00
C ASN A 234 4.45 -10.65 7.29
N GLU A 235 4.42 -11.96 7.03
CA GLU A 235 5.52 -12.67 6.35
C GLU A 235 5.93 -12.05 5.00
N PHE A 236 4.97 -11.49 4.24
CA PHE A 236 5.25 -10.83 2.97
C PHE A 236 5.98 -9.49 3.13
N SER A 237 5.92 -8.88 4.33
CA SER A 237 6.70 -7.69 4.66
C SER A 237 8.17 -8.02 4.93
N LEU A 238 8.48 -9.25 5.36
CA LEU A 238 9.87 -9.72 5.51
C LEU A 238 10.47 -10.09 4.15
N ASP A 239 9.73 -10.85 3.35
CA ASP A 239 10.07 -11.17 1.96
C ASP A 239 8.79 -11.54 1.18
N VAL A 240 8.63 -11.01 -0.03
CA VAL A 240 7.46 -11.35 -0.87
C VAL A 240 7.29 -12.85 -1.14
N GLY A 241 8.38 -13.63 -1.13
CA GLY A 241 8.38 -15.06 -1.41
C GLY A 241 7.84 -15.43 -2.80
N ASP A 242 7.82 -16.72 -3.09
CA ASP A 242 7.31 -17.22 -4.38
C ASP A 242 5.81 -16.93 -4.58
N GLU A 243 5.04 -16.98 -3.49
CA GLU A 243 3.60 -16.72 -3.55
C GLU A 243 3.31 -15.23 -3.80
N GLY A 244 4.01 -14.32 -3.13
CA GLY A 244 3.86 -12.89 -3.36
C GLY A 244 4.35 -12.47 -4.75
N GLU A 245 5.42 -13.08 -5.26
CA GLU A 245 5.83 -12.86 -6.66
C GLU A 245 4.74 -13.27 -7.64
N LYS A 246 4.11 -14.44 -7.44
CA LYS A 246 2.98 -14.89 -8.27
C LYS A 246 1.81 -13.92 -8.18
N ALA A 247 1.49 -13.44 -6.98
CA ALA A 247 0.43 -12.46 -6.76
C ALA A 247 0.67 -11.15 -7.53
N VAL A 248 1.89 -10.61 -7.49
CA VAL A 248 2.24 -9.38 -8.23
C VAL A 248 2.18 -9.59 -9.73
N ARG A 249 2.67 -10.73 -10.24
CA ARG A 249 2.57 -11.09 -11.65
C ARG A 249 1.12 -11.22 -12.10
N GLU A 250 0.26 -11.84 -11.30
CA GLU A 250 -1.16 -11.98 -11.61
C GLU A 250 -1.88 -10.62 -11.62
N LEU A 251 -1.57 -9.75 -10.65
CA LEU A 251 -2.12 -8.38 -10.64
C LEU A 251 -1.74 -7.65 -11.93
N PHE A 252 -0.46 -7.64 -12.29
CA PHE A 252 0.00 -6.95 -13.50
C PHE A 252 -0.57 -7.57 -14.77
N SER A 253 -0.62 -8.90 -14.87
CA SER A 253 -1.27 -9.63 -15.97
C SER A 253 -2.73 -9.19 -16.19
N ARG A 254 -3.53 -9.06 -15.12
CA ARG A 254 -4.92 -8.60 -15.23
C ARG A 254 -5.01 -7.13 -15.65
N LEU A 255 -4.15 -6.27 -15.12
CA LEU A 255 -4.12 -4.86 -15.49
C LEU A 255 -3.66 -4.64 -16.93
N GLU A 256 -2.70 -5.43 -17.43
CA GLU A 256 -2.29 -5.44 -18.82
C GLU A 256 -3.44 -5.87 -19.75
N LYS A 257 -4.14 -6.97 -19.42
CA LYS A 257 -5.31 -7.45 -20.17
C LYS A 257 -6.46 -6.45 -20.19
N ALA A 258 -6.63 -5.69 -19.10
CA ALA A 258 -7.62 -4.61 -19.01
C ALA A 258 -7.17 -3.30 -19.72
N GLY A 259 -5.98 -3.26 -20.31
CA GLY A 259 -5.43 -2.07 -20.97
C GLY A 259 -5.08 -0.93 -20.02
N VAL A 260 -4.93 -1.23 -18.72
CA VAL A 260 -4.69 -0.24 -17.66
C VAL A 260 -3.21 0.11 -17.54
N ILE A 261 -2.32 -0.85 -17.83
CA ILE A 261 -0.86 -0.68 -17.80
C ILE A 261 -0.22 -1.30 -19.04
N ARG A 262 1.05 -0.96 -19.30
CA ARG A 262 1.85 -1.58 -20.36
C ARG A 262 2.65 -2.76 -19.82
N GLY A 263 2.85 -3.77 -20.65
CA GLY A 263 3.76 -4.87 -20.36
C GLY A 263 5.22 -4.43 -20.34
N SER A 264 6.04 -5.12 -19.55
CA SER A 264 7.50 -4.93 -19.53
C SER A 264 8.20 -6.26 -19.24
N GLY A 265 9.41 -6.43 -19.79
CA GLY A 265 10.25 -7.62 -19.60
C GLY A 265 11.23 -7.52 -18.44
N LEU A 266 11.26 -6.39 -17.72
CA LEU A 266 12.20 -6.18 -16.62
C LEU A 266 11.83 -7.01 -15.38
N PRO A 267 12.83 -7.49 -14.61
CA PRO A 267 12.59 -8.11 -13.31
C PRO A 267 11.79 -7.20 -12.38
N LEU A 268 10.84 -7.81 -11.66
CA LEU A 268 9.98 -7.11 -10.70
C LEU A 268 10.72 -6.76 -9.42
N PHE A 269 11.55 -7.67 -8.94
CA PHE A 269 12.25 -7.55 -7.67
C PHE A 269 13.76 -7.44 -7.87
N VAL A 270 14.44 -6.85 -6.90
CA VAL A 270 15.89 -6.97 -6.74
C VAL A 270 16.26 -8.44 -6.60
N GLY A 271 17.37 -8.83 -7.22
CA GLY A 271 17.96 -10.17 -7.11
C GLY A 271 19.29 -10.16 -6.40
#